data_AF-A0A7J3TBI9-F1
#
_entry.id   AF-A0A7J3TBI9-F1
#
_cell.length_a   1.000
_cell.length_b   1.000
_cell.length_c   1.000
_cell.angle_alpha   90.00
_cell.angle_beta   90.00
_cell.angle_gamma   90.00
#
_symmetry.space_group_name_H-M   'P 1'
#
loop_
_entity.id
_entity.type
_entity.pdbx_description
1 polymer ?
#
loop_
_entity_poly.entity_id
_entity_poly.type
_entity_poly.pdbx_seq_one_letter_code
_entity_poly.pdbx_strand_id
1 'polypeptide(L)' 'EAQRVVENIPGVEAADIELVWEPPWNPNMMTDEAKEALNM' A
#
# COMPACT_ATOMS: atom_id res chain seq x y z
N GLU A 1 1.64 -4.64 -9.89
CA GLU A 1 2.60 -5.54 -9.22
C GLU A 1 2.18 -5.96 -7.81
N ALA A 2 1.44 -5.14 -7.07
CA ALA A 2 1.00 -5.44 -5.71
C ALA A 2 0.44 -6.86 -5.53
N GLN A 3 -0.51 -7.28 -6.38
CA GLN A 3 -1.10 -8.62 -6.31
C GLN A 3 -0.05 -9.73 -6.37
N ARG A 4 0.82 -9.71 -7.38
CA ARG A 4 1.89 -10.69 -7.55
C ARG A 4 2.82 -10.74 -6.33
N VAL A 5 3.14 -9.58 -5.74
CA VAL A 5 4.00 -9.53 -4.55
C VAL A 5 3.32 -10.20 -3.36
N VAL A 6 2.02 -9.95 -3.17
CA VAL A 6 1.21 -10.56 -2.10
C VAL A 6 1.08 -12.08 -2.30
N GLU A 7 0.86 -12.55 -3.53
CA GLU A 7 0.77 -13.98 -3.86
C GLU A 7 2.07 -14.76 -3.65
N ASN A 8 3.23 -14.10 -3.65
CA ASN A 8 4.50 -14.76 -3.37
C ASN A 8 4.72 -15.06 -1.88
N ILE A 9 3.84 -14.59 -0.98
CA ILE A 9 3.93 -14.85 0.45
C ILE A 9 3.57 -16.32 0.73
N PRO A 10 4.40 -17.08 1.47
CA PRO A 10 4.11 -18.48 1.79
C PRO A 10 2.74 -18.65 2.46
N GLY A 11 1.90 -19.50 1.89
CA GLY A 11 0.55 -19.79 2.40
C GLY A 11 -0.58 -18.96 1.79
N VAL A 12 -0.28 -18.02 0.87
CA VAL A 12 -1.30 -17.31 0.09
C VAL A 12 -1.60 -18.09 -1.18
N GLU A 13 -2.82 -18.62 -1.33
CA GLU A 13 -3.25 -19.33 -2.55
C GLU A 13 -3.65 -18.37 -3.68
N ALA A 14 -4.30 -17.25 -3.34
CA ALA A 14 -4.72 -16.21 -4.27
C ALA A 14 -4.84 -14.87 -3.53
N ALA A 15 -4.53 -13.76 -4.21
CA ALA A 15 -4.77 -12.42 -3.70
C ALA A 15 -5.78 -11.69 -4.59
N ASP A 16 -6.87 -11.21 -3.99
CA ASP A 16 -7.82 -10.32 -4.65
C ASP A 16 -7.59 -8.89 -4.14
N ILE A 17 -7.32 -7.95 -5.06
CA ILE A 17 -7.02 -6.56 -4.73
C ILE A 17 -8.09 -5.67 -5.33
N GLU A 18 -8.81 -4.98 -4.46
CA GLU A 18 -9.75 -3.93 -4.84
C GLU A 18 -9.11 -2.55 -4.66
N LEU A 19 -9.12 -1.75 -5.72
CA LEU A 19 -8.73 -0.34 -5.65
C LEU A 19 -9.93 0.49 -5.20
N VAL A 20 -9.84 1.05 -4.00
CA VAL A 20 -10.87 1.93 -3.45
C VAL A 20 -10.35 3.36 -3.31
N TRP A 21 -11.24 4.33 -3.51
CA TRP A 21 -10.95 5.75 -3.30
C TRP A 21 -11.59 6.33 -2.03
N GLU A 22 -12.40 5.54 -1.33
CA GLU A 22 -13.08 5.93 -0.10
C GLU A 22 -12.70 5.01 1.06
N PRO A 23 -12.22 5.54 2.20
CA PRO A 23 -11.84 6.94 2.40
C PRO A 23 -10.61 7.32 1.56
N PRO A 24 -10.48 8.60 1.15
CA PRO A 24 -9.32 9.02 0.40
C PRO A 24 -8.07 8.92 1.27
N TRP A 25 -6.97 8.50 0.64
CA TRP A 25 -5.66 8.56 1.27
C TRP A 25 -5.28 10.01 1.56
N ASN A 26 -4.60 10.26 2.69
CA ASN A 26 -4.09 11.58 3.05
C ASN A 26 -2.65 11.50 3.56
N PRO A 27 -1.84 12.58 3.44
CA PRO A 27 -0.44 12.56 3.85
C PRO A 27 -0.17 12.26 5.33
N ASN A 28 -1.16 12.38 6.21
CA ASN A 28 -0.98 11.95 7.60
C ASN A 28 -0.84 10.43 7.73
N MET A 29 -1.20 9.67 6.69
CA MET A 29 -0.99 8.22 6.61
C MET A 29 0.46 7.85 6.25
N MET A 30 1.31 8.82 5.90
CA MET A 30 2.73 8.59 5.65
C MET A 30 3.53 8.50 6.94
N THR A 31 4.62 7.71 6.92
CA THR A 31 5.67 7.77 7.93
C THR A 31 6.41 9.10 7.86
N ASP A 32 7.02 9.51 8.98
CA ASP A 32 7.75 10.79 9.03
C ASP A 32 8.97 10.80 8.11
N GLU A 33 9.66 9.65 8.00
CA GLU A 33 10.76 9.43 7.05
C GLU A 33 10.33 9.69 5.60
N ALA A 34 9.12 9.24 5.23
CA ALA A 34 8.60 9.43 3.88
C ALA A 34 8.18 10.88 3.62
N LYS A 35 7.67 11.59 4.63
CA LYS A 35 7.37 13.03 4.53
C LYS A 35 8.65 13.85 4.34
N GLU A 36 9.68 13.55 5.12
CA GLU A 36 10.99 14.22 5.04
C GLU A 36 11.60 14.04 3.64
N ALA A 37 11.56 12.83 3.09
CA ALA A 37 12.05 12.55 1.74
C ALA A 37 11.31 13.34 0.63
N LEU A 38 10.07 13.75 0.88
CA LEU A 38 9.27 14.57 -0.03
C LEU A 38 9.35 16.09 0.27
N ASN A 39 10.16 16.50 1.25
CA ASN A 39 10.22 17.87 1.78
C ASN A 39 8.83 18.41 2.19
N MET A 40 8.04 17.58 2.88
CA MET A 40 6.71 17.93 3.41
C MET A 40 6.74 18.44 4.84
#